data_AF-A0AAW1NRH2-F1
#
_entry.id   AF-A0AAW1NRH2-F1
#
_cell.length_a   1.000
_cell.length_b   1.000
_cell.length_c   1.000
_cell.angle_alpha   90.00
_cell.angle_beta   90.00
_cell.angle_gamma   90.00
#
_symmetry.space_group_name_H-M   'P 1'
#
loop_
_entity.id
_entity.type
_entity.pdbx_description
1 polymer ?
#
loop_
_entity_poly.entity_id
_entity_poly.type
_entity_poly.pdbx_seq_one_letter_code
_entity_poly.pdbx_strand_id
1 'polypeptide(L)'
;MDKSDTRSLETLLDRALAKAHGLPSPLRPAPKLNPGLMPEHPPDTKVWKAFVPDDGDHQDNTFWRYRGFVMSLILQHMGKSPRVIVQDDAPLLTIILRIRGLKVTPTGAFLLEVEYNCVTRHQLDADAQAQFQSLIDQGNACNEGAPLSMRTMDAMMIQHVLSANANRLHPEYKQHVRKAWGLDKGVMDVSFFVPAAPLTNEQLKSLQLRCAHSTCGLPAHLKCSRCQEERYCSQACQTAHWQRHRAQCHAKPPAR
;
A
#
# COMPACT_ATOMS: atom_id res chain seq x y z
N MET A 1 -3.52 12.35 22.62
CA MET A 1 -2.37 12.35 21.70
C MET A 1 -2.17 13.77 21.22
N ASP A 2 -1.01 14.33 21.50
CA ASP A 2 -0.68 15.72 21.18
C ASP A 2 -0.37 15.84 19.66
N LYS A 3 -0.90 16.88 19.01
CA LYS A 3 -0.75 17.09 17.55
C LYS A 3 0.66 17.55 17.17
N SER A 4 1.46 17.93 18.16
CA SER A 4 2.86 18.32 18.02
C SER A 4 3.76 17.14 17.64
N ASP A 5 3.55 15.96 18.24
CA ASP A 5 4.32 14.74 18.01
C ASP A 5 4.13 14.16 16.60
N THR A 6 2.92 14.24 16.05
CA THR A 6 2.60 13.70 14.72
C THR A 6 3.31 14.45 13.59
N ARG A 7 3.49 15.78 13.72
CA ARG A 7 4.22 16.59 12.72
C ARG A 7 5.71 16.28 12.68
N SER A 8 6.31 15.98 13.84
CA SER A 8 7.71 15.56 13.92
C SER A 8 7.93 14.24 13.17
N LEU A 9 7.00 13.29 13.33
CA LEU A 9 7.08 11.97 12.71
C LEU A 9 6.85 11.97 11.19
N GLU A 10 5.90 12.79 10.71
CA GLU A 10 5.70 13.02 9.27
C GLU A 10 6.99 13.55 8.62
N THR A 11 7.66 14.48 9.29
CA THR A 11 8.95 15.03 8.82
C THR A 11 10.03 13.97 8.72
N LEU A 12 10.05 12.97 9.62
CA LEU A 12 11.01 11.86 9.57
C LEU A 12 10.71 10.88 8.43
N LEU A 13 9.43 10.63 8.13
CA LEU A 13 9.01 9.82 6.99
C LEU A 13 9.37 10.51 5.66
N ASP A 14 9.13 11.81 5.55
CA ASP A 14 9.49 12.60 4.38
C ASP A 14 11.00 12.60 4.12
N ARG A 15 11.81 12.68 5.19
CA ARG A 15 13.29 12.54 5.08
C ARG A 15 13.71 11.16 4.59
N ALA A 16 13.06 10.10 5.07
CA ALA A 16 13.32 8.73 4.60
C ALA A 16 12.97 8.57 3.12
N LEU A 17 11.86 9.17 2.67
CA LEU A 17 11.44 9.17 1.27
C LEU A 17 12.38 9.96 0.37
N ALA A 18 12.80 11.15 0.80
CA ALA A 18 13.79 11.93 0.06
C ALA A 18 15.08 11.13 -0.15
N LYS A 19 15.55 10.43 0.89
CA LYS A 19 16.71 9.54 0.81
C LYS A 19 16.47 8.33 -0.12
N ALA A 20 15.28 7.73 -0.08
CA ALA A 20 14.92 6.57 -0.91
C ALA A 20 14.89 6.88 -2.41
N HIS A 21 14.46 8.09 -2.77
CA HIS A 21 14.30 8.54 -4.14
C HIS A 21 15.48 9.37 -4.67
N GLY A 22 16.57 9.51 -3.91
CA GLY A 22 17.72 10.34 -4.30
C GLY A 22 17.36 11.83 -4.44
N LEU A 23 16.30 12.28 -3.76
CA LEU A 23 15.83 13.66 -3.81
C LEU A 23 16.63 14.51 -2.80
N PRO A 24 17.02 15.74 -3.17
CA PRO A 24 17.69 16.64 -2.23
C PRO A 24 16.80 16.97 -1.02
N SER A 25 17.41 17.01 0.17
CA SER A 25 16.77 17.33 1.46
C SER A 25 16.05 18.69 1.43
N PRO A 26 14.91 18.89 2.14
CA PRO A 26 14.11 20.09 1.95
C PRO A 26 14.62 21.26 2.82
N LEU A 27 15.36 22.18 2.22
CA LEU A 27 15.51 23.58 2.69
C LEU A 27 15.73 24.56 1.53
N ARG A 28 15.01 24.41 0.41
CA ARG A 28 14.83 25.52 -0.53
C ARG A 28 13.37 25.61 -0.99
N PRO A 29 12.78 26.82 -1.06
CA PRO A 29 11.48 26.99 -1.70
C PRO A 29 11.60 26.55 -3.16
N ALA A 30 10.62 25.76 -3.61
CA ALA A 30 10.59 25.23 -4.97
C ALA A 30 10.54 26.39 -5.98
N PRO A 31 11.37 26.38 -7.04
CA PRO A 31 11.21 27.30 -8.15
C PRO A 31 9.86 27.03 -8.84
N LYS A 32 9.22 28.09 -9.35
CA LYS A 32 7.95 27.98 -10.09
C LYS A 32 8.13 27.03 -11.27
N LEU A 33 7.39 25.93 -11.26
CA LEU A 33 7.39 24.93 -12.33
C LEU A 33 6.75 25.53 -13.60
N ASN A 34 7.49 25.45 -14.69
CA ASN A 34 7.05 25.82 -16.03
C ASN A 34 6.21 24.65 -16.60
N PRO A 35 4.94 24.83 -17.03
CA PRO A 35 4.04 23.73 -17.39
C PRO A 35 4.38 22.98 -18.69
N GLY A 36 5.57 23.17 -19.26
CA GLY A 36 5.93 22.71 -20.61
C GLY A 36 7.03 21.64 -20.73
N LEU A 37 7.47 20.98 -19.65
CA LEU A 37 8.54 19.97 -19.73
C LEU A 37 8.19 18.73 -18.89
N MET A 38 7.49 17.77 -19.52
CA MET A 38 7.53 16.37 -19.10
C MET A 38 8.68 15.68 -19.86
N PRO A 39 9.56 14.94 -19.20
CA PRO A 39 10.43 14.00 -19.90
C PRO A 39 9.60 12.78 -20.34
N GLU A 40 9.65 12.43 -21.62
CA GLU A 40 8.99 11.25 -22.20
C GLU A 40 9.64 9.90 -21.80
N HIS A 41 10.58 9.91 -20.86
CA HIS A 41 11.27 8.71 -20.40
C HIS A 41 11.28 8.60 -18.88
N PRO A 42 11.06 7.38 -18.32
CA PRO A 42 11.12 7.17 -16.88
C PRO A 42 12.52 7.54 -16.35
N PRO A 43 12.62 8.09 -15.13
CA PRO A 43 13.91 8.45 -14.54
C PRO A 43 14.83 7.22 -14.47
N ASP A 44 16.11 7.42 -14.76
CA ASP A 44 17.13 6.36 -14.86
C ASP A 44 17.31 5.64 -13.51
N THR A 45 16.63 4.52 -13.34
CA THR A 45 16.68 3.70 -12.14
C THR A 45 17.69 2.57 -12.32
N LYS A 46 18.96 2.88 -12.07
CA LYS A 46 20.05 1.88 -12.02
C LYS A 46 19.78 0.72 -11.06
N VAL A 47 18.92 0.90 -10.07
CA VAL A 47 18.49 -0.15 -9.13
C VAL A 47 17.64 -1.23 -9.81
N TRP A 48 16.79 -0.86 -10.79
CA TRP A 48 15.87 -1.80 -11.43
C TRP A 48 16.52 -2.54 -12.61
N LYS A 49 17.48 -1.92 -13.30
CA LYS A 49 18.25 -2.56 -14.39
C LYS A 49 19.05 -3.79 -13.94
N ALA A 50 19.34 -3.92 -12.64
CA ALA A 50 20.04 -5.09 -12.09
C ALA A 50 19.13 -6.33 -11.92
N PHE A 51 17.81 -6.18 -11.95
CA PHE A 51 16.84 -7.26 -11.69
C PHE A 51 15.98 -7.60 -12.91
N VAL A 52 16.12 -6.87 -14.01
CA VAL A 52 15.32 -7.06 -15.22
C VAL A 52 16.28 -7.41 -16.36
N PRO A 53 16.37 -8.70 -16.76
CA PRO A 53 16.98 -9.07 -18.03
C PRO A 53 16.24 -8.35 -19.16
N ASP A 54 17.00 -7.78 -20.10
CA ASP A 54 16.49 -7.04 -21.25
C ASP A 54 16.05 -8.02 -22.34
N ASP A 55 15.04 -8.84 -22.03
CA ASP A 55 14.55 -9.90 -22.89
C ASP A 55 13.17 -9.45 -23.38
N GLY A 56 13.10 -9.01 -24.63
CA GLY A 56 11.99 -8.28 -25.24
C GLY A 56 10.66 -9.02 -25.41
N ASP A 57 10.09 -9.56 -24.33
CA ASP A 57 8.70 -10.01 -24.28
C ASP A 57 7.97 -9.42 -23.06
N HIS A 58 7.06 -8.47 -23.33
CA HIS A 58 6.42 -7.62 -22.32
C HIS A 58 5.44 -8.35 -21.39
N GLN A 59 5.24 -9.66 -21.55
CA GLN A 59 4.42 -10.46 -20.65
C GLN A 59 5.15 -10.92 -19.38
N ASP A 60 6.49 -10.85 -19.36
CA ASP A 60 7.29 -11.32 -18.22
C ASP A 60 7.87 -10.20 -17.35
N ASN A 61 7.32 -9.00 -17.45
CA ASN A 61 7.87 -7.85 -16.75
C ASN A 61 7.55 -7.90 -15.24
N THR A 62 8.56 -8.32 -14.46
CA THR A 62 8.61 -8.32 -12.99
C THR A 62 8.10 -7.00 -12.37
N PHE A 63 8.34 -5.86 -13.03
CA PHE A 63 7.83 -4.56 -12.60
C PHE A 63 6.29 -4.47 -12.62
N TRP A 64 5.65 -4.94 -13.69
CA TRP A 64 4.19 -4.90 -13.82
C TRP A 64 3.52 -5.83 -12.83
N ARG A 65 4.14 -6.98 -12.54
CA ARG A 65 3.70 -7.91 -11.49
C ARG A 65 3.81 -7.31 -10.10
N TYR A 66 4.94 -6.69 -9.77
CA TYR A 66 5.10 -5.91 -8.53
C TYR A 66 4.03 -4.81 -8.41
N ARG A 67 3.85 -4.00 -9.46
CA ARG A 67 2.86 -2.92 -9.46
C ARG A 67 1.44 -3.47 -9.29
N GLY A 68 1.08 -4.50 -10.05
CA GLY A 68 -0.22 -5.17 -9.95
C GLY A 68 -0.48 -5.71 -8.55
N PHE A 69 0.54 -6.30 -7.93
CA PHE A 69 0.50 -6.74 -6.54
C PHE A 69 0.26 -5.57 -5.57
N VAL A 70 1.06 -4.49 -5.63
CA VAL A 70 0.86 -3.34 -4.73
C VAL A 70 -0.52 -2.70 -4.93
N MET A 71 -0.99 -2.58 -6.16
CA MET A 71 -2.31 -2.02 -6.45
C MET A 71 -3.45 -2.93 -5.97
N SER A 72 -3.31 -4.26 -6.09
CA SER A 72 -4.31 -5.19 -5.57
C SER A 72 -4.40 -5.11 -4.05
N LEU A 73 -3.26 -5.00 -3.36
CA LEU A 73 -3.22 -4.73 -1.92
C LEU A 73 -3.96 -3.44 -1.59
N ILE A 74 -3.68 -2.33 -2.28
CA ILE A 74 -4.35 -1.04 -2.05
C ILE A 74 -5.86 -1.15 -2.22
N LEU A 75 -6.32 -1.78 -3.31
CA LEU A 75 -7.75 -1.92 -3.61
C LEU A 75 -8.47 -2.81 -2.60
N GLN A 76 -7.83 -3.89 -2.16
CA GLN A 76 -8.37 -4.77 -1.12
C GLN A 76 -8.36 -4.12 0.27
N HIS A 77 -7.47 -3.13 0.48
CA HIS A 77 -7.25 -2.45 1.75
C HIS A 77 -8.16 -1.24 2.00
N MET A 78 -9.01 -0.84 1.05
CA MET A 78 -9.93 0.30 1.24
C MET A 78 -11.02 -0.01 2.29
N GLY A 79 -10.66 0.06 3.58
CA GLY A 79 -11.57 -0.03 4.73
C GLY A 79 -11.37 -1.21 5.69
N LYS A 80 -10.32 -2.03 5.53
CA LYS A 80 -9.98 -3.15 6.45
C LYS A 80 -8.48 -3.17 6.71
N SER A 81 -8.01 -3.82 7.77
CA SER A 81 -6.58 -4.12 7.98
C SER A 81 -6.26 -5.58 7.66
N PRO A 82 -6.35 -6.01 6.39
CA PRO A 82 -6.17 -7.39 6.02
C PRO A 82 -4.72 -7.79 6.30
N ARG A 83 -4.58 -8.96 6.91
CA ARG A 83 -3.38 -9.78 6.76
C ARG A 83 -3.40 -10.36 5.35
N VAL A 84 -2.24 -10.37 4.71
CA VAL A 84 -2.01 -10.97 3.40
C VAL A 84 -0.82 -11.90 3.53
N ILE A 85 -1.02 -13.16 3.15
CA ILE A 85 0.04 -14.16 3.16
C ILE A 85 0.44 -14.36 1.71
N VAL A 86 1.70 -14.13 1.41
CA VAL A 86 2.30 -14.34 0.09
C VAL A 86 3.21 -15.55 0.21
N GLN A 87 2.97 -16.57 -0.58
CA GLN A 87 3.76 -17.79 -0.58
C GLN A 87 4.26 -18.05 -1.99
N ASP A 88 5.52 -18.47 -2.12
CA ASP A 88 6.01 -18.87 -3.43
C ASP A 88 5.55 -20.27 -3.83
N ASP A 89 5.57 -20.56 -5.13
CA ASP A 89 5.11 -21.84 -5.68
C ASP A 89 5.97 -23.05 -5.25
N ALA A 90 7.22 -22.82 -4.79
CA ALA A 90 8.17 -23.84 -4.34
C ALA A 90 8.21 -24.05 -2.79
N PRO A 91 7.19 -23.57 -2.07
CA PRO A 91 7.22 -23.21 -0.64
C PRO A 91 8.59 -22.90 -0.01
N LEU A 92 9.48 -22.18 -0.68
CA LEU A 92 10.79 -21.79 -0.16
C LEU A 92 10.72 -20.50 0.66
N LEU A 93 9.79 -19.61 0.34
CA LEU A 93 9.65 -18.28 0.92
C LEU A 93 8.18 -17.97 1.18
N THR A 94 7.85 -17.64 2.42
CA THR A 94 6.57 -17.01 2.76
C THR A 94 6.80 -15.62 3.32
N ILE A 95 6.02 -14.66 2.83
CA ILE A 95 5.98 -13.28 3.30
C ILE A 95 4.61 -13.07 3.94
N ILE A 96 4.61 -12.80 5.23
CA ILE A 96 3.41 -12.38 5.95
C ILE A 96 3.41 -10.87 5.91
N LEU A 97 2.33 -10.29 5.39
CA LEU A 97 2.10 -8.87 5.33
C LEU A 97 0.87 -8.55 6.17
N ARG A 98 0.92 -7.46 6.93
CA ARG A 98 -0.29 -6.81 7.41
C ARG A 98 -0.25 -5.37 7.00
N ILE A 99 -1.28 -4.97 6.28
CA ILE A 99 -1.40 -3.61 5.81
C ILE A 99 -1.97 -2.75 6.94
N ARG A 100 -1.25 -1.68 7.27
CA ARG A 100 -1.55 -0.80 8.41
C ARG A 100 -2.18 0.51 7.99
N GLY A 101 -1.86 1.01 6.81
CA GLY A 101 -2.47 2.22 6.30
C GLY A 101 -1.97 2.61 4.92
N LEU A 102 -2.68 3.58 4.33
CA LEU A 102 -2.31 4.23 3.08
C LEU A 102 -2.08 5.70 3.38
N LYS A 103 -0.86 6.18 3.12
CA LYS A 103 -0.47 7.58 3.25
C LYS A 103 -0.31 8.20 1.86
N VAL A 104 -0.49 9.51 1.78
CA VAL A 104 -0.16 10.32 0.60
C VAL A 104 0.98 11.25 1.00
N THR A 105 2.08 11.20 0.28
CA THR A 105 3.24 12.06 0.52
C THR A 105 2.93 13.49 0.08
N PRO A 106 3.72 14.50 0.53
CA PRO A 106 3.58 15.86 0.04
C PRO A 106 3.73 15.99 -1.49
N THR A 107 4.44 15.06 -2.13
CA THR A 107 4.61 14.98 -3.59
C THR A 107 3.41 14.32 -4.30
N GLY A 108 2.38 13.90 -3.58
CA GLY A 108 1.20 13.21 -4.13
C GLY A 108 1.42 11.73 -4.40
N ALA A 109 2.55 11.14 -3.99
CA ALA A 109 2.78 9.70 -4.11
C ALA A 109 2.04 8.97 -3.00
N PHE A 110 1.54 7.76 -3.30
CA PHE A 110 0.95 6.91 -2.28
C PHE A 110 2.02 6.08 -1.59
N LEU A 111 1.83 5.80 -0.31
CA LEU A 111 2.69 4.96 0.50
C LEU A 111 1.81 3.97 1.26
N LEU A 112 1.96 2.69 0.95
CA LEU A 112 1.26 1.62 1.64
C LEU A 112 2.13 1.16 2.81
N GLU A 113 1.74 1.49 4.03
CA GLU A 113 2.44 1.09 5.23
C GLU A 113 2.11 -0.35 5.58
N VAL A 114 3.16 -1.14 5.79
CA VAL A 114 3.03 -2.56 6.08
C VAL A 114 3.93 -2.93 7.25
N GLU A 115 3.45 -3.85 8.07
CA GLU A 115 4.35 -4.70 8.84
C GLU A 115 4.51 -6.01 8.09
N TYR A 116 5.71 -6.57 8.15
CA TYR A 116 6.01 -7.79 7.42
C TYR A 116 6.95 -8.70 8.19
N ASN A 117 6.88 -9.99 7.90
CA ASN A 117 7.92 -10.95 8.24
C ASN A 117 8.14 -11.88 7.05
N CYS A 118 9.38 -12.27 6.84
CA CYS A 118 9.76 -13.19 5.78
C CYS A 118 10.33 -14.45 6.43
N VAL A 119 9.78 -15.60 6.04
CA VAL A 119 10.17 -16.89 6.56
C VAL A 119 10.66 -17.71 5.37
N THR A 120 11.91 -18.16 5.44
CA THR A 120 12.43 -19.14 4.48
C THR A 120 12.31 -20.55 5.07
N ARG A 121 12.08 -21.54 4.21
CA ARG A 121 11.90 -22.94 4.62
C ARG A 121 13.05 -23.48 5.48
N HIS A 122 14.27 -22.99 5.27
CA HIS A 122 15.46 -23.41 6.00
C HIS A 122 15.63 -22.73 7.38
N GLN A 123 14.87 -21.67 7.66
CA GLN A 123 14.95 -20.89 8.90
C GLN A 123 13.85 -21.24 9.91
N LEU A 124 12.97 -22.19 9.58
CA LEU A 124 11.92 -22.66 10.47
C LEU A 124 12.49 -23.70 11.43
N ASP A 125 12.88 -23.28 12.63
CA ASP A 125 12.84 -24.20 13.76
C ASP A 125 11.39 -24.54 14.14
N ALA A 126 11.20 -25.57 14.98
CA ALA A 126 9.86 -26.05 15.33
C ALA A 126 8.97 -24.95 15.95
N ASP A 127 9.57 -24.02 16.70
CA ASP A 127 8.86 -22.92 17.35
C ASP A 127 8.45 -21.83 16.36
N ALA A 128 9.33 -21.46 15.43
CA ALA A 128 9.02 -20.56 14.33
C ALA A 128 7.95 -21.15 13.42
N GLN A 129 7.96 -22.47 13.21
CA GLN A 129 6.95 -23.15 12.39
C GLN A 129 5.58 -23.16 13.08
N ALA A 130 5.54 -23.36 14.41
CA ALA A 130 4.31 -23.26 15.19
C ALA A 130 3.76 -21.82 15.24
N GLN A 131 4.62 -20.82 15.42
CA GLN A 131 4.22 -19.41 15.36
C GLN A 131 3.70 -19.03 13.97
N PHE A 132 4.36 -19.50 12.93
CA PHE A 132 3.98 -19.28 11.54
C PHE A 132 2.62 -19.94 11.22
N GLN A 133 2.43 -21.20 11.63
CA GLN A 133 1.14 -21.88 11.47
C GLN A 133 0.05 -21.15 12.25
N SER A 134 0.32 -20.68 13.47
CA SER A 134 -0.62 -19.86 14.24
C SER A 134 -0.99 -18.56 13.51
N LEU A 135 -0.03 -17.91 12.83
CA LEU A 135 -0.30 -16.71 12.03
C LEU A 135 -1.15 -17.00 10.80
N ILE A 136 -0.95 -18.14 10.14
CA ILE A 136 -1.81 -18.64 9.05
C ILE A 136 -3.21 -18.94 9.58
N ASP A 137 -3.32 -19.71 10.66
CA ASP A 137 -4.59 -20.15 11.25
C ASP A 137 -5.42 -18.96 11.72
N GLN A 138 -4.78 -17.96 12.34
CA GLN A 138 -5.42 -16.69 12.68
C GLN A 138 -5.91 -15.93 11.45
N GLY A 139 -5.17 -15.96 10.33
CA GLY A 139 -5.62 -15.36 9.07
C GLY A 139 -6.87 -16.08 8.53
N ASN A 140 -6.83 -17.41 8.50
CA ASN A 140 -7.95 -18.25 8.06
C ASN A 140 -9.20 -18.06 8.93
N ALA A 141 -9.05 -17.99 10.25
CA ALA A 141 -10.15 -17.79 11.19
C ALA A 141 -10.84 -16.43 11.02
N CYS A 142 -10.11 -15.40 10.55
CA CYS A 142 -10.64 -14.07 10.27
C CYS A 142 -11.27 -13.92 8.88
N ASN A 143 -11.40 -15.01 8.09
CA ASN A 143 -11.71 -14.97 6.66
C ASN A 143 -10.74 -14.07 5.86
N GLU A 144 -9.52 -13.87 6.35
CA GLU A 144 -8.50 -13.04 5.71
C GLU A 144 -7.70 -13.86 4.68
N GLY A 145 -8.41 -14.35 3.66
CA GLY A 145 -7.88 -14.83 2.38
C GLY A 145 -6.98 -16.07 2.40
N ALA A 146 -7.16 -16.96 1.41
CA ALA A 146 -6.16 -17.97 1.11
C ALA A 146 -4.80 -17.31 0.77
N PRO A 147 -3.66 -17.98 1.02
CA PRO A 147 -2.36 -17.48 0.61
C PRO A 147 -2.32 -17.11 -0.87
N LEU A 148 -1.73 -15.96 -1.19
CA LEU A 148 -1.45 -15.55 -2.55
C LEU A 148 -0.21 -16.30 -3.03
N SER A 149 -0.41 -17.30 -3.90
CA SER A 149 0.67 -17.98 -4.60
C SER A 149 1.30 -17.06 -5.64
N MET A 150 2.62 -17.07 -5.73
CA MET A 150 3.36 -16.38 -6.80
C MET A 150 4.67 -17.07 -7.12
N ARG A 151 5.31 -16.68 -8.22
CA ARG A 151 6.63 -17.21 -8.58
C ARG A 151 7.68 -16.88 -7.52
N THR A 152 8.61 -17.79 -7.27
CA THR A 152 9.72 -17.60 -6.32
C THR A 152 10.48 -16.30 -6.58
N MET A 153 10.75 -15.94 -7.84
CA MET A 153 11.41 -14.68 -8.18
C MET A 153 10.60 -13.44 -7.78
N ASP A 154 9.27 -13.48 -7.88
CA ASP A 154 8.40 -12.37 -7.47
C ASP A 154 8.39 -12.20 -5.95
N ALA A 155 8.27 -13.32 -5.23
CA ALA A 155 8.35 -13.32 -3.78
C ALA A 155 9.71 -12.80 -3.30
N MET A 156 10.82 -13.26 -3.89
CA MET A 156 12.16 -12.79 -3.57
C MET A 156 12.34 -11.29 -3.84
N MET A 157 11.81 -10.79 -4.96
CA MET A 157 11.79 -9.35 -5.24
C MET A 157 10.99 -8.60 -4.17
N ILE A 158 9.78 -9.04 -3.82
CA ILE A 158 8.95 -8.37 -2.82
C ILE A 158 9.68 -8.35 -1.46
N GLN A 159 10.27 -9.47 -1.04
CA GLN A 159 11.12 -9.54 0.16
C GLN A 159 12.27 -8.53 0.09
N HIS A 160 12.95 -8.45 -1.06
CA HIS A 160 14.05 -7.52 -1.25
C HIS A 160 13.60 -6.06 -1.14
N VAL A 161 12.50 -5.70 -1.80
CA VAL A 161 11.90 -4.35 -1.74
C VAL A 161 11.52 -4.00 -0.30
N LEU A 162 10.86 -4.91 0.41
CA LEU A 162 10.46 -4.71 1.79
C LEU A 162 11.67 -4.50 2.71
N SER A 163 12.70 -5.34 2.58
CA SER A 163 13.95 -5.21 3.34
C SER A 163 14.68 -3.91 3.04
N ALA A 164 14.83 -3.56 1.76
CA ALA A 164 15.46 -2.31 1.34
C ALA A 164 14.71 -1.08 1.86
N ASN A 165 13.38 -1.09 1.81
CA ASN A 165 12.55 0.01 2.30
C ASN A 165 12.55 0.08 3.83
N ALA A 166 12.53 -1.06 4.53
CA ALA A 166 12.68 -1.11 5.97
C ALA A 166 14.00 -0.45 6.39
N ASN A 167 15.11 -0.75 5.71
CA ASN A 167 16.42 -0.14 6.00
C ASN A 167 16.51 1.37 5.70
N ARG A 168 15.54 1.93 4.97
CA ARG A 168 15.47 3.37 4.68
C ARG A 168 14.68 4.15 5.73
N LEU A 169 13.85 3.49 6.53
CA LEU A 169 13.08 4.13 7.59
C LEU A 169 14.00 4.65 8.70
N HIS A 170 13.70 5.84 9.21
CA HIS A 170 14.43 6.42 10.33
C HIS A 170 14.26 5.54 11.59
N PRO A 171 15.31 5.30 12.40
CA PRO A 171 15.20 4.44 13.60
C PRO A 171 14.13 4.89 14.59
N GLU A 172 14.02 6.19 14.86
CA GLU A 172 12.98 6.74 15.75
C GLU A 172 11.57 6.52 15.18
N TYR A 173 11.41 6.63 13.86
CA TYR A 173 10.16 6.33 13.20
C TYR A 173 9.78 4.87 13.38
N LYS A 174 10.73 3.95 13.12
CA LYS A 174 10.53 2.51 13.36
C LYS A 174 10.13 2.26 14.81
N GLN A 175 10.85 2.82 15.77
CA GLN A 175 10.56 2.62 17.19
C GLN A 175 9.16 3.13 17.56
N HIS A 176 8.80 4.35 17.11
CA HIS A 176 7.50 4.93 17.36
C HIS A 176 6.38 4.05 16.78
N VAL A 177 6.52 3.66 15.52
CA VAL A 177 5.53 2.85 14.82
C VAL A 177 5.41 1.45 15.43
N ARG A 178 6.52 0.81 15.79
CA ARG A 178 6.51 -0.49 16.48
C ARG A 178 5.75 -0.41 17.79
N LYS A 179 5.99 0.62 18.60
CA LYS A 179 5.26 0.85 19.84
C LYS A 179 3.77 1.09 19.60
N ALA A 180 3.45 1.95 18.63
CA ALA A 180 2.06 2.28 18.28
C ALA A 180 1.27 1.06 17.77
N TRP A 181 1.93 0.12 17.08
CA TRP A 181 1.32 -1.08 16.53
C TRP A 181 1.44 -2.31 17.43
N GLY A 182 2.05 -2.17 18.61
CA GLY A 182 2.26 -3.27 19.57
C GLY A 182 3.26 -4.32 19.10
N LEU A 183 4.25 -3.93 18.30
CA LEU A 183 5.29 -4.81 17.74
C LEU A 183 6.55 -4.92 18.60
N ASP A 184 6.56 -4.35 19.81
CA ASP A 184 7.76 -4.28 20.66
C ASP A 184 8.33 -5.65 21.03
N LYS A 185 7.50 -6.70 21.00
CA LYS A 185 7.87 -8.09 21.29
C LYS A 185 7.76 -9.01 20.07
N GLY A 186 7.49 -8.45 18.88
CA GLY A 186 7.13 -9.21 17.69
C GLY A 186 8.29 -9.39 16.70
N VAL A 187 8.22 -10.49 15.94
CA VAL A 187 9.13 -10.86 14.85
C VAL A 187 8.93 -10.05 13.56
N MET A 188 7.86 -9.25 13.47
CA MET A 188 7.56 -8.43 12.29
C MET A 188 8.43 -7.17 12.27
N ASP A 189 8.93 -6.77 11.10
CA ASP A 189 9.52 -5.45 10.86
C ASP A 189 8.53 -4.53 10.15
N VAL A 190 8.85 -3.23 10.13
CA VAL A 190 8.05 -2.18 9.50
C VAL A 190 8.67 -1.82 8.16
N SER A 191 7.84 -1.76 7.12
CA SER A 191 8.23 -1.34 5.78
C SER A 191 7.10 -0.59 5.09
N PHE A 192 7.29 -0.30 3.80
CA PHE A 192 6.30 0.34 2.97
C PHE A 192 6.44 -0.08 1.51
N PHE A 193 5.34 -0.01 0.76
CA PHE A 193 5.35 -0.03 -0.69
C PHE A 193 5.08 1.37 -1.22
N VAL A 194 5.80 1.74 -2.28
CA VAL A 194 5.48 2.89 -3.12
C VAL A 194 4.98 2.34 -4.45
N PRO A 195 3.83 2.80 -4.99
CA PRO A 195 3.46 2.48 -6.35
C PRO A 195 4.56 2.97 -7.27
N ALA A 196 5.12 2.07 -8.08
CA ALA A 196 6.13 2.48 -9.03
C ALA A 196 5.46 3.31 -10.13
N ALA A 197 5.63 4.64 -10.06
CA ALA A 197 5.14 5.74 -10.93
C ALA A 197 3.76 6.39 -10.59
N PRO A 198 3.57 7.71 -10.88
CA PRO A 198 2.41 8.51 -10.46
C PRO A 198 1.09 7.91 -10.91
N LEU A 199 0.06 7.97 -10.06
CA LEU A 199 -1.29 7.65 -10.51
C LEU A 199 -1.78 8.77 -11.43
N THR A 200 -2.22 8.41 -12.63
CA THR A 200 -2.77 9.38 -13.59
C THR A 200 -4.12 9.93 -13.10
N ASN A 201 -4.56 11.07 -13.63
CA ASN A 201 -5.89 11.62 -13.32
C ASN A 201 -7.02 10.66 -13.70
N GLU A 202 -6.82 9.83 -14.72
CA GLU A 202 -7.75 8.77 -15.13
C GLU A 202 -7.80 7.64 -14.09
N GLN A 203 -6.66 7.28 -13.50
CA GLN A 203 -6.57 6.28 -12.44
C GLN A 203 -7.26 6.79 -11.16
N LEU A 204 -7.07 8.05 -10.79
CA LEU A 204 -7.78 8.71 -9.68
C LEU A 204 -9.30 8.76 -9.92
N LYS A 205 -9.74 9.13 -11.13
CA LYS A 205 -11.17 9.14 -11.49
C LYS A 205 -11.77 7.74 -11.42
N SER A 206 -11.07 6.70 -11.87
CA SER A 206 -11.57 5.32 -11.81
C SER A 206 -11.76 4.79 -10.39
N LEU A 207 -10.97 5.29 -9.42
CA LEU A 207 -11.11 4.98 -8.00
C LEU A 207 -12.32 5.71 -7.38
N GLN A 208 -12.57 6.95 -7.81
CA GLN A 208 -13.71 7.76 -7.36
C GLN A 208 -15.06 7.36 -7.99
N LEU A 209 -15.05 6.51 -9.01
CA LEU A 209 -16.24 6.04 -9.73
C LEU A 209 -16.69 4.64 -9.30
N ARG A 210 -16.28 4.16 -8.13
CA ARG A 210 -16.72 2.85 -7.58
C ARG A 210 -17.84 3.00 -6.57
N CYS A 211 -18.62 1.94 -6.43
CA CYS A 211 -19.72 1.87 -5.47
C CYS A 211 -19.18 1.93 -4.05
N ALA A 212 -19.69 2.88 -3.26
CA ALA A 212 -19.34 3.09 -1.86
C ALA A 212 -19.84 1.95 -0.94
N HIS A 213 -20.71 1.07 -1.44
CA HIS A 213 -21.03 -0.16 -0.72
C HIS A 213 -19.79 -1.07 -0.71
N SER A 214 -19.21 -1.25 0.48
CA SER A 214 -17.90 -1.87 0.72
C SER A 214 -17.73 -3.30 0.19
N THR A 215 -18.82 -4.02 -0.10
CA THR A 215 -18.77 -5.38 -0.67
C THR A 215 -19.10 -5.43 -2.17
N CYS A 216 -19.45 -4.30 -2.78
CA CYS A 216 -19.90 -4.26 -4.17
C CYS A 216 -18.76 -3.94 -5.15
N GLY A 217 -18.04 -2.83 -4.98
CA GLY A 217 -16.90 -2.45 -5.83
C GLY A 217 -17.19 -2.20 -7.33
N LEU A 218 -18.44 -2.38 -7.77
CA LEU A 218 -18.90 -2.14 -9.14
C LEU A 218 -18.84 -0.65 -9.53
N PRO A 219 -18.78 -0.32 -10.83
CA PRO A 219 -18.86 1.06 -11.30
C PRO A 219 -20.14 1.76 -10.80
N ALA A 220 -19.95 2.92 -10.20
CA ALA A 220 -21.02 3.72 -9.64
C ALA A 220 -21.50 4.78 -10.63
N HIS A 221 -22.74 4.63 -11.05
CA HIS A 221 -23.44 5.57 -11.93
C HIS A 221 -24.46 6.43 -11.19
N LEU A 222 -24.80 6.07 -9.94
CA LEU A 222 -25.68 6.86 -9.08
C LEU A 222 -24.86 7.66 -8.09
N LYS A 223 -25.34 8.86 -7.76
CA LYS A 223 -24.83 9.67 -6.66
C LYS A 223 -25.89 9.76 -5.58
N CYS A 224 -25.47 9.89 -4.33
CA CYS A 224 -26.38 10.21 -3.26
C CYS A 224 -27.12 11.52 -3.58
N SER A 225 -28.45 11.47 -3.66
CA SER A 225 -29.26 12.63 -4.04
C SER A 225 -29.06 13.84 -3.12
N ARG A 226 -28.73 13.59 -1.85
CA ARG A 226 -28.56 14.62 -0.81
C ARG A 226 -27.19 15.28 -0.83
N CYS A 227 -26.10 14.50 -0.72
CA CYS A 227 -24.76 15.07 -0.63
C CYS A 227 -24.03 15.15 -1.98
N GLN A 228 -24.43 14.34 -2.97
CA GLN A 228 -23.78 14.21 -4.28
C GLN A 228 -22.31 13.76 -4.26
N GLU A 229 -21.75 13.44 -3.09
CA GLU A 229 -20.37 13.00 -2.91
C GLU A 229 -20.25 11.47 -3.00
N GLU A 230 -21.05 10.72 -2.23
CA GLU A 230 -21.02 9.26 -2.26
C GLU A 230 -21.70 8.70 -3.52
N ARG A 231 -21.11 7.63 -4.08
CA ARG A 231 -21.57 7.02 -5.33
C ARG A 231 -21.96 5.55 -5.16
N TYR A 232 -22.96 5.12 -5.92
CA TYR A 232 -23.49 3.76 -5.87
C TYR A 232 -23.72 3.18 -7.27
N CYS A 233 -23.61 1.86 -7.38
CA CYS A 233 -24.00 1.14 -8.60
C CYS A 233 -25.50 0.83 -8.64
N SER A 234 -26.24 1.01 -7.54
CA SER A 234 -27.67 0.75 -7.47
C SER A 234 -28.28 1.37 -6.22
N GLN A 235 -29.59 1.61 -6.25
CA GLN A 235 -30.35 2.05 -5.08
C GLN A 235 -30.26 1.01 -3.94
N ALA A 236 -30.18 -0.29 -4.27
CA ALA A 236 -30.00 -1.35 -3.28
C ALA A 236 -28.67 -1.20 -2.51
N CYS A 237 -27.58 -0.92 -3.23
CA CYS A 237 -26.28 -0.65 -2.59
C CYS A 237 -26.29 0.66 -1.78
N GLN A 238 -27.00 1.69 -2.25
CA GLN A 238 -27.20 2.91 -1.47
C GLN A 238 -27.93 2.62 -0.16
N THR A 239 -29.03 1.88 -0.20
CA THR A 239 -29.82 1.52 0.99
C THR A 239 -29.02 0.64 1.95
N ALA A 240 -28.25 -0.33 1.44
CA ALA A 240 -27.36 -1.16 2.26
C ALA A 240 -26.27 -0.33 2.96
N HIS A 241 -25.68 0.64 2.25
CA HIS A 241 -24.70 1.55 2.82
C HIS A 241 -25.33 2.65 3.70
N TRP A 242 -26.63 2.93 3.55
CA TRP A 242 -27.31 4.09 4.14
C TRP A 242 -27.18 4.16 5.66
N GLN A 243 -27.23 3.01 6.34
CA GLN A 243 -27.11 2.96 7.80
C GLN A 243 -25.82 3.60 8.31
N ARG A 244 -24.72 3.46 7.57
CA ARG A 244 -23.42 4.07 7.85
C ARG A 244 -23.32 5.48 7.25
N HIS A 245 -23.73 5.63 5.99
CA HIS A 245 -23.60 6.90 5.27
C HIS A 245 -24.42 8.05 5.87
N ARG A 246 -25.64 7.78 6.38
CA ARG A 246 -26.58 8.84 6.82
C ARG A 246 -26.01 9.79 7.87
N ALA A 247 -25.12 9.29 8.74
CA ALA A 247 -24.51 10.08 9.81
C ALA A 247 -23.55 11.15 9.27
N GLN A 248 -23.00 10.94 8.07
CA GLN A 248 -22.04 11.82 7.40
C GLN A 248 -22.66 12.48 6.15
N CYS A 249 -23.95 12.23 5.88
CA CYS A 249 -24.64 12.69 4.70
C CYS A 249 -25.22 14.10 4.93
N HIS A 250 -24.46 15.11 4.51
CA HIS A 250 -24.89 16.52 4.57
C HIS A 250 -25.37 17.00 3.20
N ALA A 251 -26.41 17.83 3.19
CA ALA A 251 -26.93 18.38 1.95
C ALA A 251 -25.86 19.22 1.28
N LYS A 252 -25.62 18.99 -0.02
CA LYS A 252 -24.75 19.87 -0.79
C LYS A 252 -25.39 21.27 -0.82
N PRO A 253 -24.64 22.35 -0.54
CA PRO A 253 -25.18 23.69 -0.67
C PRO A 253 -25.68 23.90 -2.10
N PRO A 254 -26.79 24.63 -2.32
CA PRO A 254 -27.23 24.95 -3.67
C PRO A 254 -26.10 25.68 -4.40
N ALA A 255 -25.84 25.29 -5.64
CA ALA A 255 -24.88 25.99 -6.48
C ALA A 255 -25.36 27.44 -6.63
N ARG A 256 -24.53 28.39 -6.20
CA ARG A 256 -24.74 29.82 -6.46
C ARG A 256 -24.39 30.15 -7.90
#